data_AF-A0A9D6K7R6-F1
#
_entry.id   AF-A0A9D6K7R6-F1
#
_cell.length_a   1.000
_cell.length_b   1.000
_cell.length_c   1.000
_cell.angle_alpha   90.00
_cell.angle_beta   90.00
_cell.angle_gamma   90.00
#
_symmetry.space_group_name_H-M   'P 1'
#
loop_
_entity.id
_entity.type
_entity.pdbx_description
1 polymer ?
#
loop_
_entity_poly.entity_id
_entity_poly.type
_entity_poly.pdbx_seq_one_letter_code
_entity_poly.pdbx_strand_id
1 'polypeptide(L)'
;MKADKKIIAAIIIVAFLLMLLNIVSSAYAGEEAVKKAMEKYDIHHYEDGIALLKKEIDARSGDDLVLPYFILGRLYLKQAGLYRAIYETSLMTTNEYLTKLNGSKSGRKSRYLSYFLGLLHLEMNQPKKAAAYLQQFINSSPPDERFREKARLRLGMAYYLMGEKKKGEDYWRGVSAKDEEIIAEKGYILVRLNTGIKDALEMAQNAIKISQKSGRKDIQLYRNAAYVYYKNDMADAALELLDKMPSDEAVFVDNMERNKVIKFYDPSAIGDISAIYYYAAGKYFNRVMNLRGRERYEDLVRYYLGEVSYGLGRYDAAIDEINNFVKLSKRDARYNERARVLLGACYYKKGDKKKAEEIWNDVLNKNPQDAGIISELMDTYAELKVEDPAILKRMEEKGSSSSRDEKLAKPFYMSLGRLYYNKRDYERSVQTLELARDKGNKNKLETNDPVFLIRLADGYYRLRKYSESLEIFFGIGKVYPIVRQIQDTIQGVYSAEEKGSGEARIN
;
A
#
# COMPACT_ATOMS: atom_id res chain seq x y z
N MET A 1 -56.91 -37.74 -11.48
CA MET A 1 -56.49 -36.40 -11.96
C MET A 1 -55.36 -36.55 -12.97
N LYS A 2 -55.66 -36.55 -14.27
CA LYS A 2 -54.64 -36.38 -15.32
C LYS A 2 -54.50 -34.88 -15.53
N ALA A 3 -53.46 -34.27 -14.97
CA ALA A 3 -53.12 -32.90 -15.35
C ALA A 3 -52.88 -32.89 -16.86
N ASP A 4 -53.56 -31.98 -17.54
CA ASP A 4 -53.58 -31.90 -19.01
C ASP A 4 -52.15 -31.66 -19.50
N LYS A 5 -51.62 -32.54 -20.36
CA LYS A 5 -50.21 -32.50 -20.80
C LYS A 5 -49.82 -31.14 -21.39
N LYS A 6 -50.80 -30.41 -21.93
CA LYS A 6 -50.63 -29.05 -22.46
C LYS A 6 -50.33 -28.02 -21.36
N ILE A 7 -50.94 -28.14 -20.18
CA ILE A 7 -50.71 -27.23 -19.05
C ILE A 7 -49.30 -27.46 -18.47
N ILE A 8 -48.89 -28.73 -18.33
CA ILE A 8 -47.52 -29.06 -17.88
C ILE A 8 -46.48 -28.54 -18.87
N ALA A 9 -46.70 -28.73 -20.18
CA ALA A 9 -45.80 -28.21 -21.21
C ALA A 9 -45.71 -26.67 -21.20
N ALA A 10 -46.84 -25.97 -21.01
CA ALA A 10 -46.86 -24.51 -20.91
C ALA A 10 -46.09 -23.99 -19.68
N ILE A 11 -46.22 -24.65 -18.53
CA ILE A 11 -45.48 -24.29 -17.31
C ILE A 11 -43.98 -24.48 -17.50
N ILE A 12 -43.55 -25.57 -18.15
CA ILE A 12 -42.12 -25.82 -18.44
C ILE A 12 -41.56 -24.76 -19.40
N ILE A 13 -42.31 -24.37 -20.43
CA ILE A 13 -41.89 -23.33 -21.38
C ILE A 13 -41.79 -21.96 -20.70
N VAL A 14 -42.74 -21.60 -19.84
CA VAL A 14 -42.70 -20.33 -19.08
C VAL A 14 -41.54 -20.32 -18.09
N ALA A 15 -41.31 -21.43 -17.37
CA ALA A 15 -40.17 -21.55 -16.48
C ALA A 15 -38.83 -21.45 -17.23
N PHE A 16 -38.73 -22.05 -18.42
CA PHE A 16 -37.55 -21.95 -19.28
C PHE A 16 -37.33 -20.54 -19.84
N LEU A 17 -38.40 -19.84 -20.25
CA LEU A 17 -38.32 -18.45 -20.71
C LEU A 17 -37.96 -17.48 -19.59
N LEU A 18 -38.49 -17.67 -18.38
CA LEU A 18 -38.09 -16.89 -17.20
C LEU A 18 -36.64 -17.17 -16.80
N MET A 19 -36.19 -18.42 -16.93
CA MET A 19 -34.79 -18.80 -16.72
C MET A 19 -33.88 -18.12 -17.74
N LEU A 20 -34.24 -18.12 -19.03
CA LEU A 20 -33.51 -17.42 -20.09
C LEU A 20 -33.49 -15.91 -19.90
N LEU A 21 -34.63 -15.29 -19.53
CA LEU A 21 -34.70 -13.86 -19.22
C LEU A 21 -33.84 -13.48 -18.02
N ASN A 22 -33.77 -14.33 -16.99
CA ASN A 22 -32.89 -14.15 -15.85
C ASN A 22 -31.40 -14.33 -16.21
N ILE A 23 -31.07 -15.24 -17.14
CA ILE A 23 -29.70 -15.43 -17.64
C ILE A 23 -29.26 -14.22 -18.47
N VAL A 24 -30.12 -13.70 -19.34
CA VAL A 24 -29.81 -12.52 -20.18
C VAL A 24 -29.72 -11.25 -19.33
N SER A 25 -30.61 -11.06 -18.35
CA SER A 25 -30.58 -9.89 -17.47
C SER A 25 -29.37 -9.90 -16.54
N SER A 26 -28.97 -11.07 -16.01
CA SER A 26 -27.76 -11.22 -15.21
C SER A 26 -26.47 -11.04 -16.02
N ALA A 27 -26.41 -11.53 -17.26
CA ALA A 27 -25.28 -11.30 -18.16
C ALA A 27 -25.11 -9.79 -18.47
N TYR A 28 -26.21 -9.10 -18.78
CA TYR A 28 -26.18 -7.65 -19.05
C TYR A 28 -25.82 -6.83 -17.80
N ALA A 29 -26.37 -7.18 -16.63
CA ALA A 29 -26.02 -6.54 -15.36
C ALA A 29 -24.54 -6.72 -15.02
N GLY A 30 -23.99 -7.90 -15.31
CA GLY A 30 -22.58 -8.20 -15.12
C GLY A 30 -21.65 -7.36 -16.00
N GLU A 31 -21.96 -7.19 -17.29
CA GLU A 31 -21.16 -6.33 -18.18
C GLU A 31 -21.17 -4.86 -17.70
N GLU A 32 -22.31 -4.39 -17.23
CA GLU A 32 -22.46 -3.03 -16.69
C GLU A 32 -21.64 -2.82 -15.41
N ALA A 33 -21.59 -3.81 -14.51
CA ALA A 33 -20.79 -3.71 -13.29
C ALA A 33 -19.28 -3.69 -13.58
N VAL A 34 -18.83 -4.47 -14.56
CA VAL A 34 -17.43 -4.45 -15.04
C VAL A 34 -17.08 -3.08 -15.62
N LYS A 35 -17.97 -2.49 -16.42
CA LYS A 35 -17.81 -1.14 -16.96
C LYS A 35 -17.71 -0.10 -15.86
N LYS A 36 -18.63 -0.10 -14.89
CA LYS A 36 -18.60 0.81 -13.73
C LYS A 36 -17.32 0.67 -12.92
N ALA A 37 -16.81 -0.54 -12.74
CA ALA A 37 -15.55 -0.76 -12.04
C ALA A 37 -14.35 -0.16 -12.79
N MET A 38 -14.34 -0.21 -14.13
CA MET A 38 -13.33 0.47 -14.95
C MET A 38 -13.46 1.99 -14.87
N GLU A 39 -14.67 2.54 -14.88
CA GLU A 39 -14.89 3.98 -14.66
C GLU A 39 -14.32 4.41 -13.30
N LYS A 40 -14.54 3.62 -12.25
CA LYS A 40 -13.97 3.83 -10.92
C LYS A 40 -12.45 3.73 -10.89
N TYR A 41 -11.87 2.82 -11.67
CA TYR A 41 -10.42 2.73 -11.87
C TYR A 41 -9.86 4.03 -12.49
N ASP A 42 -10.51 4.54 -13.53
CA ASP A 42 -10.04 5.70 -14.29
C ASP A 42 -10.08 7.00 -13.46
N ILE A 43 -11.06 7.12 -12.56
CA ILE A 43 -11.16 8.27 -11.63
C ILE A 43 -10.49 8.05 -10.27
N HIS A 44 -9.73 6.96 -10.12
CA HIS A 44 -8.92 6.64 -8.93
C HIS A 44 -9.72 6.29 -7.66
N HIS A 45 -10.96 5.86 -7.82
CA HIS A 45 -11.84 5.34 -6.76
C HIS A 45 -11.73 3.82 -6.68
N TYR A 46 -10.55 3.32 -6.33
CA TYR A 46 -10.23 1.90 -6.47
C TYR A 46 -11.07 0.99 -5.56
N GLU A 47 -11.35 1.42 -4.32
CA GLU A 47 -12.16 0.65 -3.36
C GLU A 47 -13.60 0.45 -3.85
N ASP A 48 -14.21 1.50 -4.41
CA ASP A 48 -15.53 1.42 -5.05
C ASP A 48 -15.55 0.39 -6.18
N GLY A 49 -14.53 0.42 -7.06
CA GLY A 49 -14.39 -0.52 -8.17
C GLY A 49 -14.21 -1.96 -7.70
N ILE A 50 -13.44 -2.17 -6.63
CA ILE A 50 -13.25 -3.50 -6.00
C ILE A 50 -14.57 -4.01 -5.42
N ALA A 51 -15.30 -3.16 -4.70
CA ALA A 51 -16.56 -3.53 -4.07
C ALA A 51 -17.64 -3.90 -5.11
N LEU A 52 -17.67 -3.21 -6.25
CA LEU A 52 -18.53 -3.56 -7.38
C LEU A 52 -18.19 -4.95 -7.93
N LEU A 53 -16.92 -5.23 -8.23
CA LEU A 53 -16.52 -6.51 -8.83
C LEU A 53 -16.61 -7.69 -7.85
N LYS A 54 -16.35 -7.50 -6.55
CA LYS A 54 -16.51 -8.56 -5.54
C LYS A 54 -17.94 -9.12 -5.53
N LYS A 55 -18.97 -8.25 -5.65
CA LYS A 55 -20.38 -8.67 -5.68
C LYS A 55 -20.74 -9.48 -6.92
N GLU A 56 -20.07 -9.21 -8.04
CA GLU A 56 -20.34 -9.86 -9.32
C GLU A 56 -19.68 -11.23 -9.46
N ILE A 57 -18.54 -11.46 -8.79
CA ILE A 57 -17.80 -12.72 -8.91
C ILE A 57 -18.64 -13.92 -8.48
N ASP A 58 -19.42 -13.78 -7.40
CA ASP A 58 -20.21 -14.88 -6.85
C ASP A 58 -21.31 -15.36 -7.80
N ALA A 59 -21.73 -14.51 -8.74
CA ALA A 59 -22.74 -14.81 -9.76
C ALA A 59 -22.16 -15.37 -11.07
N ARG A 60 -20.83 -15.49 -11.19
CA ARG A 60 -20.13 -15.88 -12.42
C ARG A 60 -19.41 -17.21 -12.25
N SER A 61 -19.11 -17.87 -13.37
CA SER A 61 -18.35 -19.12 -13.36
C SER A 61 -17.52 -19.29 -14.63
N GLY A 62 -16.51 -20.15 -14.58
CA GLY A 62 -15.68 -20.46 -15.73
C GLY A 62 -15.00 -19.23 -16.34
N ASP A 63 -15.04 -19.14 -17.67
CA ASP A 63 -14.26 -18.16 -18.44
C ASP A 63 -14.81 -16.73 -18.32
N ASP A 64 -16.07 -16.56 -17.88
CA ASP A 64 -16.69 -15.26 -17.62
C ASP A 64 -16.05 -14.50 -16.43
N LEU A 65 -15.17 -15.18 -15.70
CA LEU A 65 -14.39 -14.61 -14.60
C LEU A 65 -13.04 -14.01 -15.06
N VAL A 66 -12.60 -14.27 -16.29
CA VAL A 66 -11.29 -13.81 -16.80
C VAL A 66 -11.16 -12.28 -16.69
N LEU A 67 -12.10 -11.54 -17.26
CA LEU A 67 -12.05 -10.08 -17.26
C LEU A 67 -12.27 -9.47 -15.85
N PRO A 68 -13.27 -9.91 -15.05
CA PRO A 68 -13.42 -9.46 -13.66
C PRO A 68 -12.17 -9.68 -12.81
N TYR A 69 -11.55 -10.86 -12.87
CA TYR A 69 -10.31 -11.13 -12.11
C TYR A 69 -9.13 -10.29 -12.61
N PHE A 70 -9.01 -10.08 -13.93
CA PHE A 70 -7.98 -9.20 -14.48
C PHE A 70 -8.13 -7.76 -13.98
N ILE A 71 -9.34 -7.20 -13.97
CA ILE A 71 -9.59 -5.84 -13.50
C ILE A 71 -9.38 -5.74 -11.98
N LEU A 72 -9.83 -6.72 -11.20
CA LEU A 72 -9.56 -6.76 -9.76
C LEU A 72 -8.06 -6.80 -9.45
N GLY A 73 -7.29 -7.61 -10.19
CA GLY A 73 -5.83 -7.63 -10.06
C GLY A 73 -5.23 -6.23 -10.25
N ARG A 74 -5.69 -5.49 -11.28
CA ARG A 74 -5.22 -4.12 -11.54
C ARG A 74 -5.66 -3.11 -10.48
N LEU A 75 -6.90 -3.20 -10.00
CA LEU A 75 -7.40 -2.34 -8.91
C LEU A 75 -6.61 -2.55 -7.63
N TYR A 76 -6.38 -3.81 -7.24
CA TYR A 76 -5.54 -4.12 -6.08
C TYR A 76 -4.09 -3.66 -6.27
N LEU A 77 -3.53 -3.79 -7.47
CA LEU A 77 -2.18 -3.28 -7.76
C LEU A 77 -2.10 -1.76 -7.60
N LYS A 78 -3.12 -1.02 -8.05
CA LYS A 78 -3.21 0.43 -7.84
C LYS A 78 -3.36 0.81 -6.36
N GLN A 79 -4.19 0.08 -5.62
CA GLN A 79 -4.28 0.25 -4.17
C GLN A 79 -2.95 -0.01 -3.47
N ALA A 80 -2.24 -1.07 -3.87
CA ALA A 80 -0.96 -1.41 -3.28
C ALA A 80 0.08 -0.29 -3.46
N GLY A 81 0.18 0.27 -4.68
CA GLY A 81 1.05 1.40 -4.99
C GLY A 81 0.66 2.69 -4.26
N LEU A 82 -0.64 2.97 -4.15
CA LEU A 82 -1.13 4.11 -3.38
C LEU A 82 -0.78 3.99 -1.89
N TYR A 83 -1.13 2.87 -1.26
CA TYR A 83 -0.81 2.63 0.15
C TYR A 83 0.69 2.61 0.40
N ARG A 84 1.51 2.18 -0.57
CA ARG A 84 2.98 2.30 -0.47
C ARG A 84 3.42 3.76 -0.39
N ALA A 85 2.88 4.63 -1.24
CA ALA A 85 3.18 6.06 -1.20
C ALA A 85 2.73 6.71 0.12
N ILE A 86 1.52 6.38 0.60
CA ILE A 86 1.02 6.84 1.90
C ILE A 86 1.94 6.36 3.03
N TYR A 87 2.39 5.10 3.00
CA TYR A 87 3.31 4.53 3.98
C TYR A 87 4.64 5.28 4.01
N GLU A 88 5.26 5.54 2.85
CA GLU A 88 6.53 6.27 2.76
C GLU A 88 6.42 7.67 3.40
N THR A 89 5.37 8.41 3.05
CA THR A 89 5.07 9.72 3.64
C THR A 89 4.81 9.60 5.14
N SER A 90 3.99 8.65 5.55
CA SER A 90 3.62 8.51 6.96
C SER A 90 4.79 8.11 7.84
N LEU A 91 5.67 7.23 7.38
CA LEU A 91 6.88 6.85 8.11
C LEU A 91 7.79 8.07 8.32
N MET A 92 7.92 8.89 7.27
CA MET A 92 8.68 10.14 7.29
C MET A 92 8.11 11.15 8.29
N THR A 93 6.82 11.49 8.20
CA THR A 93 6.20 12.49 9.09
C THR A 93 6.11 11.98 10.53
N THR A 94 5.87 10.69 10.74
CA THR A 94 5.89 10.05 12.07
C THR A 94 7.27 10.14 12.70
N ASN A 95 8.34 9.87 11.93
CA ASN A 95 9.70 10.00 12.44
C ASN A 95 10.01 11.42 12.91
N GLU A 96 9.61 12.44 12.15
CA GLU A 96 9.81 13.83 12.52
C GLU A 96 8.97 14.23 13.73
N TYR A 97 7.69 13.84 13.75
CA TYR A 97 6.79 14.06 14.88
C TYR A 97 7.32 13.46 16.19
N LEU A 98 7.66 12.18 16.20
CA LEU A 98 8.18 11.50 17.39
C LEU A 98 9.55 12.05 17.82
N THR A 99 10.39 12.45 16.86
CA THR A 99 11.68 13.10 17.16
C THR A 99 11.47 14.44 17.86
N LYS A 100 10.53 15.27 17.39
CA LYS A 100 10.18 16.56 18.03
C LYS A 100 9.62 16.35 19.44
N LEU A 101 8.72 15.38 19.61
CA LEU A 101 8.19 15.02 20.94
C LEU A 101 9.30 14.58 21.89
N ASN A 102 10.24 13.75 21.42
CA ASN A 102 11.36 13.27 22.23
C ASN A 102 12.33 14.38 22.62
N GLY A 103 12.61 15.30 21.69
CA GLY A 103 13.49 16.45 21.90
C GLY A 103 12.87 17.59 22.74
N SER A 104 11.55 17.59 22.94
CA SER A 104 10.89 18.63 23.73
C SER A 104 11.39 18.67 25.17
N LYS A 105 11.77 19.87 25.63
CA LYS A 105 12.17 20.16 27.02
C LYS A 105 11.01 20.66 27.88
N SER A 106 9.85 20.95 27.28
CA SER A 106 8.70 21.54 27.98
C SER A 106 7.61 20.50 28.29
N GLY A 107 7.10 20.59 29.51
CA GLY A 107 5.98 19.78 30.01
C GLY A 107 6.32 18.31 30.28
N ARG A 108 5.33 17.58 30.80
CA ARG A 108 5.43 16.13 30.98
C ARG A 108 5.55 15.44 29.63
N LYS A 109 6.45 14.45 29.52
CA LYS A 109 6.56 13.57 28.35
C LYS A 109 5.58 12.41 28.48
N SER A 110 5.03 11.98 27.34
CA SER A 110 4.22 10.76 27.29
C SER A 110 5.03 9.57 27.78
N ARG A 111 4.40 8.75 28.61
CA ARG A 111 4.98 7.49 29.09
C ARG A 111 5.06 6.43 27.99
N TYR A 112 4.30 6.60 26.91
CA TYR A 112 4.23 5.68 25.78
C TYR A 112 5.16 6.06 24.63
N LEU A 113 5.77 7.25 24.66
CA LEU A 113 6.64 7.74 23.60
C LEU A 113 7.78 6.77 23.26
N SER A 114 8.44 6.19 24.28
CA SER A 114 9.54 5.23 24.07
C SER A 114 9.06 3.92 23.42
N TYR A 115 7.82 3.48 23.67
CA TYR A 115 7.26 2.33 22.96
C TYR A 115 7.14 2.61 21.46
N PHE A 116 6.53 3.73 21.08
CA PHE A 116 6.32 4.09 19.67
C PHE A 116 7.62 4.46 18.94
N LEU A 117 8.60 5.07 19.61
CA LEU A 117 9.96 5.23 19.07
C LEU A 117 10.62 3.87 18.82
N GLY A 118 10.39 2.90 19.70
CA GLY A 118 10.81 1.51 19.52
C GLY A 118 10.24 0.88 18.24
N LEU A 119 8.92 1.01 18.03
CA LEU A 119 8.26 0.52 16.81
C LEU A 119 8.79 1.20 15.54
N LEU A 120 8.94 2.53 15.58
CA LEU A 120 9.48 3.29 14.46
C LEU A 120 10.88 2.81 14.07
N HIS A 121 11.76 2.59 15.05
CA HIS A 121 13.11 2.12 14.76
C HIS A 121 13.16 0.66 14.29
N LEU A 122 12.21 -0.20 14.68
CA LEU A 122 12.07 -1.52 14.06
C LEU A 122 11.74 -1.38 12.57
N GLU A 123 10.78 -0.52 12.26
CA GLU A 123 10.32 -0.31 10.88
C GLU A 123 11.38 0.35 10.00
N MET A 124 12.19 1.26 10.56
CA MET A 124 13.36 1.84 9.89
C MET A 124 14.57 0.88 9.79
N ASN A 125 14.41 -0.39 10.16
CA ASN A 125 15.47 -1.40 10.20
C ASN A 125 16.67 -1.00 11.08
N GLN A 126 16.41 -0.43 12.25
CA GLN A 126 17.39 0.00 13.25
C GLN A 126 17.17 -0.76 14.58
N PRO A 127 17.35 -2.10 14.60
CA PRO A 127 16.93 -2.94 15.73
C PRO A 127 17.64 -2.60 17.03
N LYS A 128 18.90 -2.16 16.99
CA LYS A 128 19.65 -1.72 18.18
C LYS A 128 19.02 -0.50 18.86
N LYS A 129 18.59 0.50 18.08
CA LYS A 129 17.91 1.69 18.63
C LYS A 129 16.52 1.33 19.13
N ALA A 130 15.81 0.47 18.40
CA ALA A 130 14.51 -0.04 18.83
C ALA A 130 14.61 -0.74 20.19
N ALA A 131 15.59 -1.63 20.35
CA ALA A 131 15.80 -2.36 21.60
C ALA A 131 16.03 -1.41 22.79
N ALA A 132 16.82 -0.35 22.60
CA ALA A 132 17.08 0.66 23.64
C ALA A 132 15.79 1.36 24.10
N TYR A 133 14.96 1.83 23.17
CA TYR A 133 13.71 2.52 23.50
C TYR A 133 12.65 1.57 24.11
N LEU A 134 12.55 0.33 23.61
CA LEU A 134 11.62 -0.66 24.17
C LEU A 134 12.04 -1.10 25.57
N GLN A 135 13.34 -1.29 25.81
CA GLN A 135 13.85 -1.58 27.14
C GLN A 135 13.62 -0.41 28.10
N GLN A 136 13.83 0.84 27.65
CA GLN A 136 13.51 2.04 28.41
C GLN A 136 12.02 2.06 28.79
N PHE A 137 11.13 1.75 27.84
CA PHE A 137 9.69 1.68 28.11
C PHE A 137 9.38 0.65 29.19
N ILE A 138 9.86 -0.59 29.06
CA ILE A 138 9.64 -1.68 30.04
C ILE A 138 10.17 -1.30 31.44
N ASN A 139 11.36 -0.69 31.52
CA ASN A 139 12.01 -0.31 32.78
C ASN A 139 11.31 0.87 33.48
N SER A 140 10.53 1.66 32.75
CA SER A 140 9.75 2.79 33.30
C SER A 140 8.47 2.37 34.02
N SER A 141 8.27 1.06 34.21
CA SER A 141 7.07 0.46 34.82
C SER A 141 5.78 0.99 34.19
N PRO A 142 5.55 0.76 32.87
CA PRO A 142 4.46 1.36 32.11
C PRO A 142 3.10 1.11 32.77
N PRO A 143 2.15 2.05 32.60
CA PRO A 143 0.89 1.99 33.33
C PRO A 143 -0.03 0.86 32.83
N ASP A 144 0.07 0.51 31.55
CA ASP A 144 -0.71 -0.55 30.91
C ASP A 144 0.16 -1.81 30.70
N GLU A 145 -0.26 -2.92 31.30
CA GLU A 145 0.44 -4.20 31.20
C GLU A 145 0.40 -4.77 29.77
N ARG A 146 -0.65 -4.52 28.99
CA ARG A 146 -0.71 -4.96 27.59
C ARG A 146 0.39 -4.32 26.76
N PHE A 147 0.62 -3.02 26.95
CA PHE A 147 1.74 -2.36 26.29
C PHE A 147 3.09 -2.90 26.77
N ARG A 148 3.23 -3.25 28.05
CA ARG A 148 4.44 -3.90 28.56
C ARG A 148 4.70 -5.23 27.85
N GLU A 149 3.67 -6.05 27.68
CA GLU A 149 3.75 -7.34 26.98
C GLU A 149 4.08 -7.17 25.49
N LYS A 150 3.41 -6.26 24.78
CA LYS A 150 3.76 -5.91 23.39
C LYS A 150 5.20 -5.42 23.27
N ALA A 151 5.65 -4.58 24.20
CA ALA A 151 7.03 -4.10 24.22
C ALA A 151 8.03 -5.23 24.41
N ARG A 152 7.73 -6.23 25.26
CA ARG A 152 8.56 -7.44 25.41
C ARG A 152 8.61 -8.25 24.12
N LEU A 153 7.47 -8.43 23.46
CA LEU A 153 7.41 -9.11 22.16
C LEU A 153 8.27 -8.40 21.10
N ARG A 154 8.11 -7.08 20.97
CA ARG A 154 8.87 -6.24 20.02
C ARG A 154 10.35 -6.12 20.37
N LEU A 155 10.70 -6.12 21.65
CA LEU A 155 12.09 -6.16 22.10
C LEU A 155 12.72 -7.51 21.73
N GLY A 156 11.98 -8.60 21.89
CA GLY A 156 12.42 -9.91 21.42
C GLY A 156 12.63 -9.96 19.91
N MET A 157 11.74 -9.33 19.13
CA MET A 157 11.91 -9.14 17.68
C MET A 157 13.20 -8.35 17.37
N ALA A 158 13.47 -7.26 18.08
CA ALA A 158 14.69 -6.48 17.91
C ALA A 158 15.94 -7.32 18.13
N TYR A 159 15.99 -8.13 19.20
CA TYR A 159 17.12 -9.04 19.45
C TYR A 159 17.26 -10.13 18.39
N TYR A 160 16.15 -10.67 17.90
CA TYR A 160 16.16 -11.64 16.80
C TYR A 160 16.79 -11.05 15.54
N LEU A 161 16.41 -9.82 15.17
CA LEU A 161 16.98 -9.09 14.03
C LEU A 161 18.46 -8.74 14.21
N MET A 162 18.97 -8.69 15.44
CA MET A 162 20.40 -8.54 15.74
C MET A 162 21.16 -9.86 15.77
N GLY A 163 20.50 -11.01 15.51
CA GLY A 163 21.10 -12.34 15.60
C GLY A 163 21.14 -12.95 17.01
N GLU A 164 20.65 -12.22 18.03
CA GLU A 164 20.59 -12.68 19.43
C GLU A 164 19.29 -13.48 19.70
N LYS A 165 19.05 -14.53 18.91
CA LYS A 165 17.78 -15.29 18.90
C LYS A 165 17.32 -15.76 20.30
N LYS A 166 18.22 -16.41 21.06
CA LYS A 166 17.91 -16.93 22.39
C LYS A 166 17.43 -15.83 23.34
N LYS A 167 18.11 -14.68 23.32
CA LYS A 167 17.72 -13.53 24.13
C LYS A 167 16.36 -12.99 23.71
N GLY A 168 16.08 -12.98 22.41
CA GLY A 168 14.76 -12.60 21.90
C GLY A 168 13.65 -13.52 22.42
N GLU A 169 13.87 -14.83 22.37
CA GLU A 169 12.95 -15.85 22.91
C GLU A 169 12.76 -15.69 24.42
N ASP A 170 13.79 -15.30 25.17
CA ASP A 170 13.70 -15.05 26.61
C ASP A 170 12.72 -13.94 26.96
N TYR A 171 12.64 -12.88 26.15
CA TYR A 171 11.63 -11.83 26.34
C TYR A 171 10.22 -12.30 26.02
N TRP A 172 10.07 -13.26 25.10
CA TRP A 172 8.78 -13.87 24.76
C TRP A 172 8.30 -14.88 25.81
N ARG A 173 9.20 -15.41 26.64
CA ARG A 173 8.84 -16.29 27.77
C ARG A 173 8.00 -15.52 28.79
N GLY A 174 6.84 -16.06 29.15
CA GLY A 174 5.95 -15.48 30.16
C GLY A 174 5.12 -14.28 29.70
N VAL A 175 5.09 -13.99 28.39
CA VAL A 175 4.07 -13.11 27.80
C VAL A 175 2.73 -13.85 27.76
N SER A 176 1.63 -13.16 28.06
CA SER A 176 0.28 -13.72 28.10
C SER A 176 -0.05 -14.56 26.86
N ALA A 177 -0.52 -15.78 27.10
CA ALA A 177 -1.05 -16.68 26.08
C ALA A 177 -2.60 -16.73 26.08
N LYS A 178 -3.25 -15.78 26.78
CA LYS A 178 -4.71 -15.72 26.93
C LYS A 178 -5.32 -14.45 26.36
N ASP A 179 -4.55 -13.35 26.30
CA ASP A 179 -5.03 -12.09 25.75
C ASP A 179 -4.94 -12.13 24.21
N GLU A 180 -6.08 -11.94 23.55
CA GLU A 180 -6.23 -12.05 22.11
C GLU A 180 -5.31 -11.11 21.31
N GLU A 181 -5.07 -9.91 21.83
CA GLU A 181 -4.24 -8.91 21.14
C GLU A 181 -2.76 -9.30 21.21
N ILE A 182 -2.33 -9.80 22.36
CA ILE A 182 -0.97 -10.27 22.60
C ILE A 182 -0.66 -11.54 21.79
N ILE A 183 -1.62 -12.45 21.68
CA ILE A 183 -1.53 -13.64 20.83
C ILE A 183 -1.35 -13.22 19.36
N ALA A 184 -2.18 -12.30 18.86
CA ALA A 184 -2.10 -11.81 17.48
C ALA A 184 -0.77 -11.09 17.21
N GLU A 185 -0.30 -10.25 18.13
CA GLU A 185 0.99 -9.55 18.05
C GLU A 185 2.17 -10.53 17.98
N LYS A 186 2.14 -11.61 18.78
CA LYS A 186 3.19 -12.65 18.71
C LYS A 186 3.18 -13.37 17.37
N GLY A 187 2.01 -13.79 16.87
CA GLY A 187 1.88 -14.42 15.56
C GLY A 187 2.39 -13.51 14.43
N TYR A 188 2.04 -12.23 14.48
CA TYR A 188 2.54 -11.21 13.57
C TYR A 188 4.07 -11.10 13.57
N ILE A 189 4.71 -11.04 14.74
CA ILE A 189 6.17 -10.97 14.87
C ILE A 189 6.84 -12.22 14.28
N LEU A 190 6.29 -13.40 14.55
CA LEU A 190 6.81 -14.66 14.02
C LEU A 190 6.84 -14.64 12.48
N VAL A 191 5.76 -14.23 11.82
CA VAL A 191 5.74 -14.16 10.34
C VAL A 191 6.60 -13.03 9.77
N ARG A 192 6.75 -11.89 10.46
CA ARG A 192 7.69 -10.80 10.08
C ARG A 192 9.15 -11.28 10.13
N LEU A 193 9.47 -12.15 11.08
CA LEU A 193 10.78 -12.80 11.22
C LEU A 193 10.94 -14.05 10.35
N ASN A 194 9.92 -14.40 9.56
CA ASN A 194 9.89 -15.59 8.71
C ASN A 194 10.17 -16.90 9.48
N THR A 195 9.62 -17.03 10.69
CA THR A 195 9.78 -18.19 11.58
C THR A 195 8.43 -18.60 12.16
N GLY A 196 8.25 -19.87 12.53
CA GLY A 196 7.03 -20.35 13.20
C GLY A 196 5.73 -20.01 12.44
N ILE A 197 5.75 -20.05 11.10
CA ILE A 197 4.65 -19.55 10.26
C ILE A 197 3.33 -20.29 10.52
N LYS A 198 3.40 -21.61 10.73
CA LYS A 198 2.23 -22.45 11.07
C LYS A 198 1.66 -22.07 12.45
N ASP A 199 2.52 -22.00 13.46
CA ASP A 199 2.11 -21.61 14.82
C ASP A 199 1.50 -20.20 14.83
N ALA A 200 2.05 -19.28 14.03
CA ALA A 200 1.52 -17.93 13.89
C ALA A 200 0.10 -17.93 13.29
N LEU A 201 -0.18 -18.80 12.32
CA LEU A 201 -1.52 -18.95 11.75
C LEU A 201 -2.51 -19.42 12.81
N GLU A 202 -2.16 -20.43 13.59
CA GLU A 202 -3.00 -20.92 14.69
C GLU A 202 -3.25 -19.81 15.74
N MET A 203 -2.21 -19.04 16.09
CA MET A 203 -2.34 -17.88 16.97
C MET A 203 -3.32 -16.85 16.43
N ALA A 204 -3.20 -16.46 15.15
CA ALA A 204 -4.10 -15.49 14.53
C ALA A 204 -5.55 -15.99 14.51
N GLN A 205 -5.78 -17.25 14.12
CA GLN A 205 -7.12 -17.84 14.11
C GLN A 205 -7.73 -17.90 15.52
N ASN A 206 -6.93 -18.25 16.53
CA ASN A 206 -7.38 -18.26 17.93
C ASN A 206 -7.72 -16.85 18.43
N ALA A 207 -6.86 -15.86 18.17
CA ALA A 207 -7.10 -14.47 18.56
C ALA A 207 -8.41 -13.93 17.96
N ILE A 208 -8.65 -14.18 16.67
CA ILE A 208 -9.90 -13.81 15.99
C ILE A 208 -11.11 -14.47 16.64
N LYS A 209 -11.02 -15.77 16.94
CA LYS A 209 -12.10 -16.52 17.60
C LYS A 209 -12.43 -15.97 19.00
N ILE A 210 -11.42 -15.59 19.78
CA ILE A 210 -11.61 -14.98 21.11
C ILE A 210 -12.27 -13.60 20.96
N SER A 211 -11.76 -12.76 20.04
CA SER A 211 -12.29 -11.42 19.78
C SER A 211 -13.76 -11.45 19.34
N GLN A 212 -14.13 -12.39 18.47
CA GLN A 212 -15.52 -12.56 18.01
C GLN A 212 -16.46 -12.95 19.16
N LYS A 213 -16.02 -13.82 20.07
CA LYS A 213 -16.82 -14.24 21.23
C LYS A 213 -17.01 -13.11 22.25
N SER A 214 -16.01 -12.26 22.45
CA SER A 214 -16.08 -11.15 23.39
C SER A 214 -16.79 -9.92 22.83
N GLY A 215 -17.04 -9.87 21.52
CA GLY A 215 -17.60 -8.71 20.82
C GLY A 215 -16.63 -7.54 20.70
N ARG A 216 -15.37 -7.71 21.14
CA ARG A 216 -14.34 -6.67 21.01
C ARG A 216 -13.93 -6.53 19.54
N LYS A 217 -13.83 -5.28 19.10
CA LYS A 217 -13.25 -4.93 17.80
C LYS A 217 -11.96 -4.18 18.06
N ASP A 218 -10.83 -4.88 17.91
CA ASP A 218 -9.50 -4.31 18.06
C ASP A 218 -8.83 -4.22 16.68
N ILE A 219 -8.50 -2.99 16.29
CA ILE A 219 -7.94 -2.65 14.99
C ILE A 219 -6.56 -3.30 14.80
N GLN A 220 -5.74 -3.28 15.85
CA GLN A 220 -4.39 -3.83 15.84
C GLN A 220 -4.44 -5.36 15.69
N LEU A 221 -5.36 -6.01 16.42
CA LEU A 221 -5.57 -7.46 16.32
C LEU A 221 -5.94 -7.86 14.89
N TYR A 222 -6.97 -7.23 14.31
CA TYR A 222 -7.41 -7.57 12.95
C TYR A 222 -6.31 -7.35 11.91
N ARG A 223 -5.56 -6.26 12.03
CA ARG A 223 -4.43 -5.98 11.15
C ARG A 223 -3.34 -7.05 11.25
N ASN A 224 -2.92 -7.37 12.48
CA ASN A 224 -1.89 -8.35 12.74
C ASN A 224 -2.29 -9.73 12.21
N ALA A 225 -3.54 -10.14 12.43
CA ALA A 225 -4.09 -11.37 11.89
C ALA A 225 -4.18 -11.34 10.35
N ALA A 226 -4.58 -10.21 9.74
CA ALA A 226 -4.62 -10.05 8.30
C ALA A 226 -3.24 -10.24 7.67
N TYR A 227 -2.19 -9.68 8.27
CA TYR A 227 -0.82 -9.87 7.80
C TYR A 227 -0.36 -11.34 7.94
N VAL A 228 -0.71 -12.02 9.02
CA VAL A 228 -0.45 -13.46 9.18
C VAL A 228 -1.17 -14.27 8.09
N TYR A 229 -2.44 -13.97 7.82
CA TYR A 229 -3.20 -14.61 6.73
C TYR A 229 -2.55 -14.38 5.36
N TYR A 230 -2.09 -13.16 5.08
CA TYR A 230 -1.29 -12.87 3.89
C TYR A 230 -0.06 -13.77 3.78
N LYS A 231 0.73 -13.90 4.85
CA LYS A 231 1.95 -14.73 4.86
C LYS A 231 1.67 -16.24 4.77
N ASN A 232 0.41 -16.64 4.89
CA ASN A 232 -0.06 -18.02 4.80
C ASN A 232 -0.95 -18.27 3.56
N ASP A 233 -0.85 -17.45 2.51
CA ASP A 233 -1.63 -17.59 1.26
C ASP A 233 -3.16 -17.48 1.43
N MET A 234 -3.61 -16.78 2.48
CA MET A 234 -5.03 -16.58 2.77
C MET A 234 -5.47 -15.15 2.41
N ALA A 235 -5.24 -14.71 1.17
CA ALA A 235 -5.47 -13.32 0.77
C ALA A 235 -6.93 -12.84 0.96
N ASP A 236 -7.93 -13.70 0.68
CA ASP A 236 -9.34 -13.29 0.77
C ASP A 236 -9.71 -13.05 2.24
N ALA A 237 -9.31 -13.97 3.14
CA ALA A 237 -9.49 -13.80 4.57
C ALA A 237 -8.71 -12.58 5.11
N ALA A 238 -7.51 -12.30 4.60
CA ALA A 238 -6.76 -11.11 4.97
C ALA A 238 -7.53 -9.82 4.59
N LEU A 239 -8.06 -9.76 3.37
CA LEU A 239 -8.86 -8.62 2.91
C LEU A 239 -10.16 -8.46 3.71
N GLU A 240 -10.85 -9.55 4.04
CA GLU A 240 -12.04 -9.51 4.90
C GLU A 240 -11.77 -8.96 6.30
N LEU A 241 -10.55 -9.17 6.83
CA LEU A 241 -10.14 -8.58 8.10
C LEU A 241 -9.84 -7.07 7.95
N LEU A 242 -9.21 -6.66 6.85
CA LEU A 242 -8.99 -5.24 6.56
C LEU A 242 -10.31 -4.48 6.38
N ASP A 243 -11.31 -5.07 5.71
CA ASP A 243 -12.64 -4.48 5.50
C ASP A 243 -13.38 -4.20 6.84
N LYS A 244 -12.93 -4.77 7.97
CA LYS A 244 -13.52 -4.58 9.31
C LYS A 244 -12.83 -3.50 10.14
N MET A 245 -11.75 -2.92 9.65
CA MET A 245 -10.93 -1.97 10.40
C MET A 245 -11.35 -0.52 10.11
N PRO A 246 -11.54 0.32 11.14
CA PRO A 246 -11.54 1.78 10.96
C PRO A 246 -10.19 2.19 10.41
N SER A 247 -10.19 3.02 9.36
CA SER A 247 -8.96 3.48 8.72
C SER A 247 -8.42 4.79 9.29
N ASP A 248 -9.15 5.53 10.12
CA ASP A 248 -8.82 6.90 10.56
C ASP A 248 -8.49 7.04 12.06
N GLU A 249 -8.45 5.94 12.81
CA GLU A 249 -8.23 5.96 14.26
C GLU A 249 -6.75 5.82 14.64
N ALA A 250 -6.33 6.56 15.67
CA ALA A 250 -5.03 6.37 16.28
C ALA A 250 -5.01 5.07 17.10
N VAL A 251 -3.90 4.34 17.05
CA VAL A 251 -3.70 3.12 17.85
C VAL A 251 -3.73 3.44 19.35
N PHE A 252 -3.25 4.63 19.72
CA PHE A 252 -3.30 5.09 21.10
C PHE A 252 -3.41 6.61 21.19
N VAL A 253 -4.23 7.08 22.13
CA VAL A 253 -4.45 8.50 22.40
C VAL A 253 -4.05 8.77 23.87
N ASP A 254 -2.97 9.50 24.07
CA ASP A 254 -2.43 9.85 25.39
C ASP A 254 -2.94 11.23 25.83
N ASN A 255 -3.90 11.23 26.75
CA ASN A 255 -4.45 12.43 27.37
C ASN A 255 -3.52 12.89 28.50
N MET A 256 -2.54 13.72 28.16
CA MET A 256 -1.45 14.12 29.07
C MET A 256 -1.91 15.10 30.16
N GLU A 257 -2.46 16.23 29.73
CA GLU A 257 -2.94 17.35 30.58
C GLU A 257 -4.15 17.99 29.89
N ARG A 258 -4.85 18.92 30.56
CA ARG A 258 -6.20 19.42 30.18
C ARG A 258 -6.37 19.85 28.70
N ASN A 259 -5.29 20.17 27.98
CA ASN A 259 -5.30 20.59 26.57
C ASN A 259 -4.19 19.93 25.72
N LYS A 260 -3.67 18.74 26.10
CA LYS A 260 -2.58 18.07 25.36
C LYS A 260 -2.89 16.58 25.13
N VAL A 261 -3.14 16.21 23.88
CA VAL A 261 -3.55 14.87 23.44
C VAL A 261 -2.58 14.23 22.41
N ILE A 262 -1.63 13.43 22.86
CA ILE A 262 -0.66 12.85 21.92
C ILE A 262 -1.28 11.62 21.24
N LYS A 263 -1.43 11.68 19.92
CA LYS A 263 -1.90 10.54 19.11
C LYS A 263 -0.71 9.74 18.59
N PHE A 264 -0.81 8.43 18.72
CA PHE A 264 0.19 7.50 18.25
C PHE A 264 -0.40 6.51 17.27
N TYR A 265 0.37 6.26 16.21
CA TYR A 265 0.06 5.33 15.14
C TYR A 265 1.14 4.24 15.11
N ASP A 266 0.79 3.07 14.59
CA ASP A 266 1.76 2.01 14.33
C ASP A 266 2.45 2.27 12.99
N PRO A 267 3.78 2.53 12.96
CA PRO A 267 4.49 2.87 11.73
C PRO A 267 4.47 1.78 10.66
N SER A 268 4.23 0.51 11.04
CA SER A 268 4.18 -0.61 10.11
C SER A 268 2.82 -0.78 9.40
N ALA A 269 1.75 -0.20 9.94
CA ALA A 269 0.38 -0.56 9.59
C ALA A 269 0.05 -0.38 8.10
N ILE A 270 0.39 0.78 7.53
CA ILE A 270 0.09 1.09 6.12
C ILE A 270 0.97 0.26 5.19
N GLY A 271 2.23 0.01 5.56
CA GLY A 271 3.14 -0.83 4.79
C GLY A 271 2.64 -2.27 4.69
N ASP A 272 2.11 -2.80 5.80
CA ASP A 272 1.49 -4.13 5.85
C ASP A 272 0.24 -4.20 4.94
N ILE A 273 -0.62 -3.17 4.95
CA ILE A 273 -1.79 -3.09 4.06
C ILE A 273 -1.36 -3.05 2.58
N SER A 274 -0.34 -2.26 2.24
CA SER A 274 0.22 -2.23 0.88
C SER A 274 0.70 -3.62 0.44
N ALA A 275 1.41 -4.36 1.31
CA ALA A 275 1.87 -5.71 1.02
C ALA A 275 0.70 -6.70 0.81
N ILE A 276 -0.35 -6.60 1.62
CA ILE A 276 -1.58 -7.40 1.46
C ILE A 276 -2.24 -7.10 0.10
N TYR A 277 -2.32 -5.84 -0.32
CA TYR A 277 -2.88 -5.48 -1.62
C TYR A 277 -2.03 -5.95 -2.81
N TYR A 278 -0.70 -5.85 -2.74
CA TYR A 278 0.17 -6.45 -3.76
C TYR A 278 -0.07 -7.97 -3.87
N TYR A 279 -0.20 -8.63 -2.72
CA TYR A 279 -0.48 -10.06 -2.70
C TYR A 279 -1.83 -10.41 -3.31
N ALA A 280 -2.88 -9.67 -2.94
CA ALA A 280 -4.20 -9.81 -3.52
C ALA A 280 -4.17 -9.64 -5.04
N ALA A 281 -3.47 -8.61 -5.55
CA ALA A 281 -3.29 -8.41 -6.98
C ALA A 281 -2.70 -9.64 -7.67
N GLY A 282 -1.59 -10.17 -7.15
CA GLY A 282 -0.95 -11.38 -7.67
C GLY A 282 -1.87 -12.60 -7.64
N LYS A 283 -2.65 -12.78 -6.57
CA LYS A 283 -3.62 -13.88 -6.47
C LYS A 283 -4.70 -13.79 -7.55
N TYR A 284 -5.29 -12.61 -7.78
CA TYR A 284 -6.33 -12.46 -8.81
C TYR A 284 -5.75 -12.62 -10.22
N PHE A 285 -4.53 -12.14 -10.47
CA PHE A 285 -3.82 -12.42 -11.73
C PHE A 285 -3.56 -13.92 -11.92
N ASN A 286 -3.14 -14.64 -10.88
CA ASN A 286 -2.98 -16.09 -10.95
C ASN A 286 -4.31 -16.82 -11.19
N ARG A 287 -5.43 -16.31 -10.65
CA ARG A 287 -6.76 -16.84 -10.99
C ARG A 287 -7.05 -16.70 -12.49
N VAL A 288 -6.71 -15.58 -13.13
CA VAL A 288 -6.82 -15.43 -14.60
C VAL A 288 -6.02 -16.49 -15.32
N MET A 289 -4.78 -16.75 -14.88
CA MET A 289 -3.89 -17.75 -15.50
C MET A 289 -4.42 -19.20 -15.41
N ASN A 290 -5.36 -19.48 -14.50
CA ASN A 290 -5.96 -20.80 -14.32
C ASN A 290 -7.28 -21.00 -15.07
N LEU A 291 -7.78 -19.99 -15.79
CA LEU A 291 -9.03 -20.06 -16.56
C LEU A 291 -8.78 -20.36 -18.04
N ARG A 292 -9.81 -20.87 -18.74
CA ARG A 292 -9.77 -20.94 -20.20
C ARG A 292 -10.10 -19.55 -20.75
N GLY A 293 -9.52 -19.17 -21.90
CA GLY A 293 -9.62 -17.80 -22.44
C GLY A 293 -8.61 -16.81 -21.85
N ARG A 294 -7.70 -17.26 -20.96
CA ARG A 294 -6.59 -16.45 -20.44
C ARG A 294 -5.69 -15.88 -21.54
N GLU A 295 -5.64 -16.54 -22.70
CA GLU A 295 -4.77 -16.18 -23.83
C GLU A 295 -5.00 -14.74 -24.32
N ARG A 296 -6.19 -14.16 -24.04
CA ARG A 296 -6.51 -12.76 -24.34
C ARG A 296 -5.75 -11.76 -23.45
N TYR A 297 -5.33 -12.17 -22.27
CA TYR A 297 -4.71 -11.30 -21.25
C TYR A 297 -3.38 -11.84 -20.72
N GLU A 298 -2.91 -13.00 -21.20
CA GLU A 298 -1.74 -13.68 -20.66
C GLU A 298 -0.49 -12.78 -20.66
N ASP A 299 -0.26 -12.03 -21.72
CA ASP A 299 0.86 -11.12 -21.83
C ASP A 299 0.79 -10.00 -20.76
N LEU A 300 -0.34 -9.31 -20.66
CA LEU A 300 -0.56 -8.26 -19.67
C LEU A 300 -0.48 -8.82 -18.24
N VAL A 301 -1.06 -9.99 -18.00
CA VAL A 301 -1.02 -10.66 -16.69
C VAL A 301 0.42 -10.97 -16.28
N ARG A 302 1.26 -11.49 -17.19
CA ARG A 302 2.68 -11.73 -16.89
C ARG A 302 3.43 -10.45 -16.57
N TYR A 303 3.21 -9.38 -17.34
CA TYR A 303 3.77 -8.07 -17.02
C TYR A 303 3.38 -7.60 -15.62
N TYR A 304 2.08 -7.64 -15.29
CA TYR A 304 1.58 -7.22 -13.98
C TYR A 304 2.03 -8.13 -12.83
N LEU A 305 2.18 -9.45 -13.06
CA LEU A 305 2.78 -10.37 -12.08
C LEU A 305 4.26 -10.03 -11.83
N GLY A 306 4.97 -9.55 -12.85
CA GLY A 306 6.30 -8.96 -12.72
C GLY A 306 6.29 -7.74 -11.79
N GLU A 307 5.38 -6.78 -12.03
CA GLU A 307 5.22 -5.58 -11.17
C GLU A 307 4.86 -5.94 -9.73
N VAL A 308 3.91 -6.87 -9.53
CA VAL A 308 3.53 -7.38 -8.22
C VAL A 308 4.73 -8.01 -7.51
N SER A 309 5.48 -8.87 -8.20
CA SER A 309 6.63 -9.54 -7.63
C SER A 309 7.73 -8.55 -7.25
N TYR A 310 7.99 -7.55 -8.09
CA TYR A 310 8.92 -6.45 -7.79
C TYR A 310 8.45 -5.65 -6.56
N GLY A 311 7.16 -5.29 -6.50
CA GLY A 311 6.55 -4.59 -5.36
C GLY A 311 6.66 -5.35 -4.04
N LEU A 312 6.58 -6.69 -4.09
CA LEU A 312 6.78 -7.59 -2.94
C LEU A 312 8.25 -7.88 -2.62
N GLY A 313 9.20 -7.30 -3.36
CA GLY A 313 10.64 -7.56 -3.21
C GLY A 313 11.10 -8.93 -3.70
N ARG A 314 10.26 -9.66 -4.44
CA ARG A 314 10.55 -10.99 -5.00
C ARG A 314 11.19 -10.83 -6.40
N TYR A 315 12.39 -10.29 -6.43
CA TYR A 315 13.04 -9.87 -7.69
C TYR A 315 13.32 -11.02 -8.66
N ASP A 316 13.63 -12.21 -8.17
CA ASP A 316 13.82 -13.39 -9.04
C ASP A 316 12.51 -13.79 -9.73
N ALA A 317 11.41 -13.87 -8.98
CA ALA A 317 10.09 -14.14 -9.55
C ALA A 317 9.66 -13.05 -10.55
N ALA A 318 9.98 -11.78 -10.27
CA ALA A 318 9.72 -10.68 -11.19
C ALA A 318 10.48 -10.85 -12.51
N ILE A 319 11.78 -11.21 -12.44
CA ILE A 319 12.62 -11.49 -13.62
C ILE A 319 12.03 -12.65 -14.43
N ASP A 320 11.60 -13.72 -13.77
CA ASP A 320 11.02 -14.89 -14.44
C ASP A 320 9.74 -14.54 -15.20
N GLU A 321 8.82 -13.79 -14.58
CA GLU A 321 7.58 -13.37 -15.25
C GLU A 321 7.83 -12.43 -16.43
N ILE A 322 8.77 -11.49 -16.29
CA ILE A 322 9.16 -10.60 -17.39
C ILE A 322 9.85 -11.36 -18.52
N ASN A 323 10.70 -12.35 -18.20
CA ASN A 323 11.30 -13.22 -19.21
C ASN A 323 10.25 -14.08 -19.92
N ASN A 324 9.19 -14.51 -19.23
CA ASN A 324 8.08 -15.22 -19.85
C ASN A 324 7.25 -14.30 -20.74
N PHE A 325 7.00 -13.06 -20.32
CA PHE A 325 6.32 -12.04 -21.13
C PHE A 325 7.05 -11.79 -22.47
N VAL A 326 8.36 -11.61 -22.46
CA VAL A 326 9.13 -11.32 -23.70
C VAL A 326 9.20 -12.51 -24.67
N LYS A 327 9.01 -13.74 -24.18
CA LYS A 327 8.96 -14.97 -24.99
C LYS A 327 7.62 -15.15 -25.72
N LEU A 328 6.57 -14.43 -25.33
CA LEU A 328 5.26 -14.56 -25.98
C LEU A 328 5.32 -14.07 -27.43
N SER A 329 4.76 -14.89 -28.32
CA SER A 329 4.67 -14.61 -29.76
C SER A 329 3.69 -13.47 -30.06
N LYS A 330 2.60 -13.38 -29.31
CA LYS A 330 1.65 -12.26 -29.33
C LYS A 330 1.76 -11.54 -27.99
N ARG A 331 2.25 -10.30 -28.02
CA ARG A 331 2.34 -9.43 -26.85
C ARG A 331 2.08 -7.99 -27.24
N ASP A 332 1.48 -7.23 -26.33
CA ASP A 332 1.23 -5.80 -26.51
C ASP A 332 2.56 -5.02 -26.56
N ALA A 333 2.84 -4.44 -27.72
CA ALA A 333 4.08 -3.72 -27.99
C ALA A 333 4.31 -2.54 -27.02
N ARG A 334 3.25 -1.97 -26.45
CA ARG A 334 3.31 -0.84 -25.50
C ARG A 334 4.00 -1.20 -24.18
N TYR A 335 4.10 -2.50 -23.86
CA TYR A 335 4.72 -2.98 -22.63
C TYR A 335 6.14 -3.53 -22.83
N ASN A 336 6.61 -3.65 -24.08
CA ASN A 336 7.94 -4.20 -24.37
C ASN A 336 9.05 -3.44 -23.64
N GLU A 337 9.10 -2.11 -23.82
CA GLU A 337 10.16 -1.30 -23.20
C GLU A 337 9.91 -1.11 -21.69
N ARG A 338 8.65 -1.03 -21.24
CA ARG A 338 8.32 -1.01 -19.80
C ARG A 338 8.80 -2.26 -19.07
N ALA A 339 8.58 -3.43 -19.66
CA ALA A 339 9.07 -4.69 -19.12
C ALA A 339 10.60 -4.70 -19.01
N ARG A 340 11.31 -4.08 -19.97
CA ARG A 340 12.77 -3.92 -19.90
C ARG A 340 13.21 -2.94 -18.82
N VAL A 341 12.50 -1.83 -18.63
CA VAL A 341 12.75 -0.91 -17.52
C VAL A 341 12.62 -1.63 -16.18
N LEU A 342 11.53 -2.38 -15.98
CA LEU A 342 11.29 -3.19 -14.80
C LEU A 342 12.35 -4.28 -14.60
N LEU A 343 12.79 -4.94 -15.68
CA LEU A 343 13.88 -5.91 -15.64
C LEU A 343 15.18 -5.28 -15.14
N GLY A 344 15.52 -4.09 -15.65
CA GLY A 344 16.65 -3.30 -15.13
C GLY A 344 16.49 -2.98 -13.64
N ALA A 345 15.30 -2.58 -13.20
CA ALA A 345 15.01 -2.32 -11.79
C ALA A 345 15.22 -3.56 -10.91
N CYS A 346 14.82 -4.73 -11.39
CA CYS A 346 15.06 -5.99 -10.69
C CYS A 346 16.57 -6.29 -10.56
N TYR A 347 17.35 -6.13 -11.64
CA TYR A 347 18.80 -6.31 -11.59
C TYR A 347 19.48 -5.32 -10.64
N TYR A 348 19.05 -4.06 -10.64
CA TYR A 348 19.57 -3.04 -9.74
C TYR A 348 19.32 -3.41 -8.27
N LYS A 349 18.09 -3.84 -7.92
CA LYS A 349 17.74 -4.28 -6.57
C LYS A 349 18.49 -5.54 -6.12
N LYS A 350 18.86 -6.41 -7.07
CA LYS A 350 19.73 -7.57 -6.82
C LYS A 350 21.22 -7.23 -6.69
N GLY A 351 21.60 -5.97 -6.92
CA GLY A 351 22.99 -5.49 -6.83
C GLY A 351 23.75 -5.50 -8.17
N ASP A 352 23.17 -6.02 -9.24
CA ASP A 352 23.76 -5.97 -10.59
C ASP A 352 23.43 -4.62 -11.27
N LYS A 353 24.01 -3.56 -10.72
CA LYS A 353 23.77 -2.17 -11.15
C LYS A 353 24.23 -1.93 -12.59
N LYS A 354 25.38 -2.52 -12.96
CA LYS A 354 25.95 -2.38 -14.31
C LYS A 354 24.98 -2.90 -15.36
N LYS A 355 24.43 -4.10 -15.17
CA LYS A 355 23.45 -4.66 -16.09
C LYS A 355 22.17 -3.82 -16.16
N ALA A 356 21.71 -3.30 -15.02
CA ALA A 356 20.55 -2.41 -14.99
C ALA A 356 20.78 -1.14 -15.84
N GLU A 357 21.92 -0.49 -15.67
CA GLU A 357 22.32 0.70 -16.42
C GLU A 357 22.48 0.41 -17.91
N GLU A 358 23.05 -0.73 -18.31
CA GLU A 358 23.14 -1.15 -19.71
C GLU A 358 21.74 -1.29 -20.34
N ILE A 359 20.80 -1.93 -19.62
CA ILE A 359 19.42 -2.08 -20.07
C ILE A 359 18.74 -0.73 -20.23
N TRP A 360 18.79 0.13 -19.21
CA TRP A 360 18.13 1.43 -19.23
C TRP A 360 18.72 2.38 -20.28
N ASN A 361 20.04 2.34 -20.49
CA ASN A 361 20.68 3.11 -21.55
C ASN A 361 20.22 2.67 -22.94
N ASP A 362 20.10 1.37 -23.18
CA ASP A 362 19.57 0.86 -24.45
C ASP A 362 18.10 1.28 -24.64
N VAL A 363 17.26 1.19 -23.61
CA VAL A 363 15.86 1.66 -23.64
C VAL A 363 15.80 3.15 -24.01
N LEU A 364 16.59 4.01 -23.34
CA LEU A 364 16.60 5.45 -23.59
C LEU A 364 17.19 5.82 -24.97
N ASN A 365 18.09 4.99 -25.50
CA ASN A 365 18.68 5.18 -26.83
C ASN A 365 17.68 4.83 -27.94
N LYS A 366 16.93 3.72 -27.79
CA LYS A 366 15.93 3.27 -28.76
C LYS A 366 14.67 4.12 -28.78
N ASN A 367 14.32 4.72 -27.64
CA ASN A 367 13.09 5.48 -27.46
C ASN A 367 13.39 6.94 -27.06
N PRO A 368 14.20 7.69 -27.85
CA PRO A 368 14.75 8.97 -27.41
C PRO A 368 13.73 10.11 -27.31
N GLN A 369 12.49 9.94 -27.80
CA GLN A 369 11.43 10.94 -27.74
C GLN A 369 10.10 10.37 -27.20
N ASP A 370 10.10 9.12 -26.74
CA ASP A 370 8.90 8.53 -26.13
C ASP A 370 8.77 9.04 -24.70
N ALA A 371 7.90 10.05 -24.51
CA ALA A 371 7.67 10.67 -23.20
C ALA A 371 7.19 9.65 -22.16
N GLY A 372 6.43 8.63 -22.56
CA GLY A 372 5.93 7.60 -21.65
C GLY A 372 7.05 6.71 -21.12
N ILE A 373 7.97 6.28 -21.99
CA ILE A 373 9.13 5.48 -21.59
C ILE A 373 10.16 6.30 -20.81
N ILE A 374 10.34 7.57 -21.16
CA ILE A 374 11.19 8.49 -20.40
C ILE A 374 10.61 8.70 -18.99
N SER A 375 9.29 8.90 -18.85
CA SER A 375 8.61 8.95 -17.55
C SER A 375 8.83 7.69 -16.73
N GLU A 376 8.68 6.50 -17.34
CA GLU A 376 8.90 5.21 -16.67
C GLU A 376 10.32 5.07 -16.12
N LEU A 377 11.33 5.48 -16.91
CA LEU A 377 12.72 5.51 -16.47
C LEU A 377 12.93 6.53 -15.35
N MET A 378 12.35 7.73 -15.45
CA MET A 378 12.44 8.75 -14.39
C MET A 378 11.84 8.25 -13.07
N ASP A 379 10.65 7.63 -13.11
CA ASP A 379 10.01 7.05 -11.93
C ASP A 379 10.85 5.90 -11.34
N THR A 380 11.45 5.07 -12.19
CA THR A 380 12.37 4.01 -11.76
C THR A 380 13.63 4.57 -11.08
N TYR A 381 14.29 5.56 -11.67
CA TYR A 381 15.46 6.21 -11.09
C TYR A 381 15.12 6.91 -9.77
N ALA A 382 13.95 7.55 -9.71
CA ALA A 382 13.40 8.17 -8.52
C ALA A 382 13.16 7.14 -7.40
N GLU A 383 12.45 6.05 -7.67
CA GLU A 383 12.17 4.99 -6.68
C GLU A 383 13.45 4.33 -6.16
N LEU A 384 14.38 4.03 -7.07
CA LEU A 384 15.64 3.35 -6.76
C LEU A 384 16.71 4.29 -6.20
N LYS A 385 16.46 5.60 -6.21
CA LYS A 385 17.40 6.65 -5.81
C LYS A 385 18.74 6.51 -6.55
N VAL A 386 18.65 6.30 -7.86
CA VAL A 386 19.83 6.21 -8.74
C VAL A 386 20.37 7.61 -9.00
N GLU A 387 21.64 7.82 -8.70
CA GLU A 387 22.34 9.09 -8.87
C GLU A 387 23.24 9.05 -10.11
N ASP A 388 22.68 9.35 -11.28
CA ASP A 388 23.42 9.50 -12.54
C ASP A 388 23.08 10.85 -13.21
N PRO A 389 23.81 11.93 -12.90
CA PRO A 389 23.49 13.27 -13.40
C PRO A 389 23.42 13.36 -14.93
N ALA A 390 24.23 12.58 -15.66
CA ALA A 390 24.28 12.62 -17.11
C ALA A 390 23.03 12.00 -17.73
N ILE A 391 22.60 10.83 -17.24
CA ILE A 391 21.38 10.18 -17.72
C ILE A 391 20.13 10.95 -17.31
N LEU A 392 20.12 11.49 -16.09
CA LEU A 392 19.00 12.32 -15.63
C LEU A 392 18.85 13.58 -16.49
N LYS A 393 19.95 14.30 -16.76
CA LYS A 393 19.94 15.47 -17.67
C LYS A 393 19.45 15.09 -19.06
N ARG A 394 19.90 13.94 -19.59
CA ARG A 394 19.48 13.45 -20.91
C ARG A 394 17.99 13.12 -20.96
N MET A 395 17.42 12.54 -19.92
CA MET A 395 15.98 12.29 -19.81
C MET A 395 15.18 13.59 -19.73
N GLU A 396 15.66 14.58 -18.97
CA GLU A 396 15.08 15.92 -18.88
C GLU A 396 15.04 16.61 -20.26
N GLU A 397 16.16 16.65 -20.98
CA GLU A 397 16.27 17.26 -22.31
C GLU A 397 15.37 16.57 -23.35
N LYS A 398 15.41 15.23 -23.39
CA LYS A 398 14.63 14.44 -24.35
C LYS A 398 13.13 14.54 -24.09
N GLY A 399 12.70 14.41 -22.84
CA GLY A 399 11.27 14.43 -22.51
C GLY A 399 10.63 15.81 -22.68
N SER A 400 11.39 16.89 -22.43
CA SER A 400 10.93 18.28 -22.64
C SER A 400 10.65 18.61 -24.11
N SER A 401 11.25 17.88 -25.05
CA SER A 401 10.95 18.06 -26.48
C SER A 401 9.55 17.51 -26.87
N SER A 402 9.05 16.53 -26.11
CA SER A 402 7.77 15.84 -26.34
C SER A 402 6.61 16.44 -25.53
N SER A 403 6.89 17.33 -24.57
CA SER A 403 5.90 17.96 -23.67
C SER A 403 5.06 19.09 -24.32
N ARG A 404 5.14 19.25 -25.65
CA ARG A 404 4.28 20.16 -26.42
C ARG A 404 2.85 19.61 -26.62
N ASP A 405 2.66 18.30 -26.43
CA ASP A 405 1.34 17.68 -26.34
C ASP A 405 0.86 17.70 -24.88
N GLU A 406 -0.25 18.40 -24.62
CA GLU A 406 -0.84 18.54 -23.30
C GLU A 406 -1.14 17.20 -22.61
N LYS A 407 -1.51 16.16 -23.38
CA LYS A 407 -1.80 14.82 -22.84
C LYS A 407 -0.54 14.11 -22.35
N LEU A 408 0.60 14.34 -23.02
CA LEU A 408 1.88 13.73 -22.66
C LEU A 408 2.65 14.56 -21.63
N ALA A 409 2.35 15.86 -21.55
CA ALA A 409 2.99 16.79 -20.62
C ALA A 409 2.75 16.42 -19.16
N LYS A 410 1.52 16.03 -18.80
CA LYS A 410 1.17 15.74 -17.40
C LYS A 410 1.94 14.55 -16.80
N PRO A 411 1.93 13.34 -17.39
CA PRO A 411 2.75 12.23 -16.88
C PRO A 411 4.24 12.54 -16.84
N PHE A 412 4.76 13.28 -17.82
CA PHE A 412 6.16 13.72 -17.82
C PHE A 412 6.51 14.62 -16.63
N TYR A 413 5.74 15.68 -16.40
CA TYR A 413 5.97 16.58 -15.27
C TYR A 413 5.76 15.90 -13.92
N MET A 414 4.87 14.91 -13.82
CA MET A 414 4.72 14.08 -12.61
C MET A 414 6.01 13.32 -12.29
N SER A 415 6.56 12.58 -13.27
CA SER A 415 7.77 11.78 -13.08
C SER A 415 9.01 12.67 -12.86
N LEU A 416 9.13 13.78 -13.59
CA LEU A 416 10.22 14.75 -13.40
C LEU A 416 10.17 15.41 -12.02
N GLY A 417 8.98 15.80 -11.57
CA GLY A 417 8.77 16.33 -10.23
C GLY A 417 9.18 15.33 -9.14
N ARG A 418 8.79 14.05 -9.28
CA ARG A 418 9.21 12.97 -8.37
C ARG A 418 10.73 12.76 -8.37
N LEU A 419 11.37 12.89 -9.53
CA LEU A 419 12.82 12.81 -9.64
C LEU A 419 13.50 13.95 -8.85
N TYR A 420 13.04 15.20 -9.02
CA TYR A 420 13.55 16.33 -8.24
C TYR A 420 13.33 16.16 -6.74
N TYR A 421 12.16 15.65 -6.33
CA TYR A 421 11.89 15.34 -4.93
C TYR A 421 12.95 14.38 -4.35
N ASN A 422 13.27 13.30 -5.06
CA ASN A 422 14.26 12.33 -4.60
C ASN A 422 15.70 12.88 -4.57
N LYS A 423 16.02 13.81 -5.48
CA LYS A 423 17.25 14.62 -5.42
C LYS A 423 17.26 15.63 -4.26
N ARG A 424 16.17 15.73 -3.48
CA ARG A 424 15.93 16.71 -2.41
C ARG A 424 15.87 18.16 -2.91
N ASP A 425 15.63 18.35 -4.21
CA ASP A 425 15.35 19.64 -4.79
C ASP A 425 13.84 19.90 -4.73
N TYR A 426 13.38 20.27 -3.53
CA TYR A 426 11.96 20.37 -3.23
C TYR A 426 11.32 21.56 -3.94
N GLU A 427 12.07 22.63 -4.18
CA GLU A 427 11.64 23.80 -4.93
C GLU A 427 11.30 23.42 -6.38
N ARG A 428 12.24 22.80 -7.12
CA ARG A 428 11.97 22.35 -8.50
C ARG A 428 10.93 21.24 -8.54
N SER A 429 10.92 20.35 -7.53
CA SER A 429 9.89 19.34 -7.39
C SER A 429 8.49 19.96 -7.36
N VAL A 430 8.22 20.89 -6.44
CA VAL A 430 6.90 21.51 -6.30
C VAL A 430 6.54 22.31 -7.54
N GLN A 431 7.48 23.10 -8.09
CA GLN A 431 7.25 23.85 -9.33
C GLN A 431 6.84 22.94 -10.49
N THR A 432 7.54 21.83 -10.68
CA THR A 432 7.27 20.88 -11.77
C THR A 432 5.96 20.12 -11.55
N LEU A 433 5.70 19.65 -10.32
CA LEU A 433 4.46 18.95 -9.99
C LEU A 433 3.22 19.85 -10.17
N GLU A 434 3.34 21.15 -9.88
CA GLU A 434 2.27 22.12 -10.15
C GLU A 434 1.97 22.34 -11.64
N LEU A 435 2.90 21.99 -12.54
CA LEU A 435 2.63 21.98 -13.99
C LEU A 435 1.76 20.78 -14.41
N ALA A 436 1.81 19.68 -13.65
CA ALA A 436 0.99 18.49 -13.90
C ALA A 436 -0.41 18.58 -13.26
N ARG A 437 -0.60 19.48 -12.29
CA ARG A 437 -1.83 19.56 -11.49
C ARG A 437 -2.98 20.15 -12.30
N ASP A 438 -4.16 19.53 -12.24
CA ASP A 438 -5.38 20.19 -12.70
C ASP A 438 -5.73 21.32 -11.71
N LYS A 439 -5.52 22.56 -12.13
CA LYS A 439 -5.73 23.75 -11.29
C LYS A 439 -7.20 24.11 -11.09
N GLY A 440 -8.12 23.63 -11.92
CA GLY A 440 -9.55 23.81 -11.74
C GLY A 440 -10.12 22.83 -10.69
N ASN A 441 -9.47 21.69 -10.51
CA ASN A 441 -9.88 20.60 -9.62
C ASN A 441 -8.76 20.13 -8.68
N LYS A 442 -7.99 21.08 -8.12
CA LYS A 442 -6.69 20.89 -7.45
C LYS A 442 -6.53 19.71 -6.49
N ASN A 443 -7.57 19.31 -5.78
CA ASN A 443 -7.54 18.27 -4.74
C ASN A 443 -8.52 17.11 -5.02
N LYS A 444 -9.08 17.04 -6.23
CA LYS A 444 -10.01 15.99 -6.64
C LYS A 444 -9.25 14.82 -7.25
N LEU A 445 -9.51 13.63 -6.74
CA LEU A 445 -8.88 12.41 -7.23
C LEU A 445 -9.32 12.08 -8.65
N GLU A 446 -10.53 12.48 -9.04
CA GLU A 446 -11.09 12.21 -10.37
C GLU A 446 -10.29 12.86 -11.50
N THR A 447 -9.45 13.84 -11.18
CA THR A 447 -8.64 14.59 -12.15
C THR A 447 -7.16 14.56 -11.84
N ASN A 448 -6.75 14.10 -10.66
CA ASN A 448 -5.36 14.09 -10.22
C ASN A 448 -5.04 12.75 -9.57
N ASP A 449 -4.01 12.08 -10.10
CA ASP A 449 -3.52 10.83 -9.54
C ASP A 449 -3.14 11.02 -8.04
N PRO A 450 -3.62 10.14 -7.15
CA PRO A 450 -3.42 10.33 -5.72
C PRO A 450 -1.96 10.16 -5.29
N VAL A 451 -1.16 9.33 -5.97
CA VAL A 451 0.28 9.19 -5.67
C VAL A 451 1.03 10.48 -6.01
N PHE A 452 0.66 11.12 -7.12
CA PHE A 452 1.14 12.45 -7.48
C PHE A 452 0.77 13.51 -6.43
N LEU A 453 -0.49 13.55 -5.99
CA LEU A 453 -0.93 14.51 -4.97
C LEU A 453 -0.17 14.33 -3.66
N ILE A 454 0.07 13.08 -3.22
CA ILE A 454 0.88 12.79 -2.03
C ILE A 454 2.29 13.36 -2.20
N ARG A 455 2.94 13.14 -3.34
CA ARG A 455 4.30 13.65 -3.57
C ARG A 455 4.37 15.17 -3.64
N LEU A 456 3.35 15.82 -4.18
CA LEU A 456 3.23 17.29 -4.15
C LEU A 456 3.04 17.81 -2.72
N ALA A 457 2.16 17.17 -1.93
CA ALA A 457 1.94 17.51 -0.53
C ALA A 457 3.21 17.32 0.32
N ASP A 458 3.97 16.24 0.07
CA ASP A 458 5.29 16.03 0.68
C ASP A 458 6.26 17.16 0.31
N GLY A 459 6.30 17.57 -0.95
CA GLY A 459 7.13 18.69 -1.40
C GLY A 459 6.79 19.98 -0.67
N TYR A 460 5.50 20.29 -0.55
CA TYR A 460 5.04 21.43 0.26
C TYR A 460 5.46 21.31 1.72
N TYR A 461 5.29 20.14 2.34
CA TYR A 461 5.73 19.88 3.71
C TYR A 461 7.24 20.12 3.89
N ARG A 462 8.05 19.63 2.94
CA ARG A 462 9.52 19.81 2.94
C ARG A 462 9.95 21.28 2.82
N LEU A 463 9.17 22.09 2.12
CA LEU A 463 9.33 23.54 2.02
C LEU A 463 8.69 24.32 3.19
N ARG A 464 8.20 23.62 4.24
CA ARG A 464 7.48 24.20 5.39
C ARG A 464 6.18 24.94 5.01
N LYS A 465 5.61 24.61 3.85
CA LYS A 465 4.30 25.08 3.38
C LYS A 465 3.22 24.14 3.93
N TYR A 466 3.04 24.19 5.25
CA TYR A 466 2.20 23.24 5.99
C TYR A 466 0.73 23.33 5.59
N SER A 467 0.21 24.54 5.36
CA SER A 467 -1.18 24.76 4.96
C SER A 467 -1.51 24.09 3.63
N GLU A 468 -0.67 24.30 2.61
CA GLU A 468 -0.85 23.70 1.29
C GLU A 468 -0.71 22.17 1.34
N SER A 469 0.22 21.66 2.14
CA SER A 469 0.38 20.22 2.38
C SER A 469 -0.88 19.61 3.00
N LEU A 470 -1.37 20.20 4.09
CA LEU A 470 -2.55 19.74 4.83
C LEU A 470 -3.83 19.84 4.00
N GLU A 471 -3.96 20.86 3.15
CA GLU A 471 -5.10 21.01 2.24
C GLU A 471 -5.20 19.83 1.26
N ILE A 472 -4.07 19.40 0.69
CA ILE A 472 -4.04 18.24 -0.22
C ILE A 472 -4.40 16.97 0.54
N PHE A 473 -3.78 16.72 1.70
CA PHE A 473 -4.12 15.53 2.50
C PHE A 473 -5.57 15.54 2.97
N PHE A 474 -6.17 16.72 3.21
CA PHE A 474 -7.60 16.85 3.49
C PHE A 474 -8.47 16.45 2.31
N GLY A 475 -8.07 16.81 1.08
CA GLY A 475 -8.71 16.33 -0.13
C GLY A 475 -8.67 14.81 -0.26
N ILE A 476 -7.47 14.22 -0.13
CA ILE A 476 -7.26 12.77 -0.21
C ILE A 476 -8.05 12.03 0.88
N GLY A 477 -8.07 12.57 2.11
CA GLY A 477 -8.71 11.95 3.27
C GLY A 477 -10.22 11.78 3.17
N LYS A 478 -10.88 12.46 2.22
CA LYS A 478 -12.30 12.24 1.93
C LYS A 478 -12.58 10.88 1.29
N VAL A 479 -11.60 10.31 0.61
CA VAL A 479 -11.69 9.01 -0.08
C VAL A 479 -10.85 7.95 0.64
N TYR A 480 -9.69 8.34 1.17
CA TYR A 480 -8.77 7.46 1.88
C TYR A 480 -8.52 7.96 3.30
N PRO A 481 -9.41 7.66 4.28
CA PRO A 481 -9.32 8.21 5.63
C PRO A 481 -8.02 7.84 6.36
N ILE A 482 -7.31 6.80 5.91
CA ILE A 482 -5.98 6.39 6.39
C ILE A 482 -4.92 7.49 6.33
N VAL A 483 -5.07 8.50 5.46
CA VAL A 483 -4.15 9.65 5.44
C VAL A 483 -4.30 10.57 6.66
N ARG A 484 -5.32 10.37 7.51
CA ARG A 484 -5.54 11.14 8.73
C ARG A 484 -4.31 11.15 9.63
N GLN A 485 -3.58 10.03 9.69
CA GLN A 485 -2.36 9.95 10.49
C GLN A 485 -1.23 10.85 9.97
N ILE A 486 -1.15 11.06 8.65
CA ILE A 486 -0.21 12.01 8.05
C ILE A 486 -0.60 13.44 8.48
N GLN A 487 -1.89 13.78 8.42
CA GLN A 487 -2.37 15.09 8.87
C GLN A 487 -2.05 15.35 10.33
N ASP A 488 -2.35 14.39 11.22
CA ASP A 488 -2.12 14.53 12.66
C ASP A 488 -0.62 14.67 12.98
N THR A 489 0.26 13.93 12.28
CA THR A 489 1.72 14.05 12.46
C THR A 489 2.28 15.36 11.89
N ILE A 490 1.84 15.82 10.72
CA ILE A 490 2.23 17.12 10.15
C ILE A 490 1.78 18.26 11.07
N GLN A 491 0.52 18.25 11.52
CA GLN A 491 -0.01 19.25 12.44
C GLN A 491 0.80 19.27 13.74
N GLY A 492 1.17 18.10 14.27
CA GLY A 492 2.01 17.97 15.45
C GLY A 492 3.41 18.56 15.28
N VAL A 493 4.03 18.39 14.10
CA VAL A 493 5.32 19.04 13.77
C VAL A 493 5.16 20.54 13.64
N TYR A 494 4.17 21.01 12.87
CA TYR A 494 3.88 22.44 12.71
C TYR A 494 3.71 23.16 14.05
N SER A 495 2.87 22.61 14.95
CA SER A 495 2.66 23.16 16.30
C SER A 495 3.94 23.23 17.12
N ALA A 496 4.89 22.30 16.91
CA ALA A 496 6.15 22.28 17.64
C ALA A 496 7.18 23.29 17.09
N GLU A 497 7.11 23.63 15.79
CA GLU A 497 8.06 24.54 15.15
C GLU A 497 7.69 26.02 15.31
N GLU A 498 6.42 26.37 15.15
CA GLU A 498 5.94 27.77 15.16
C GLU A 498 5.81 28.40 16.57
N LYS A 499 6.40 27.79 17.61
CA LYS A 499 6.48 28.25 19.02
C LYS A 499 5.49 29.37 19.43
N GLY A 500 4.19 29.07 19.38
CA GLY A 500 3.14 29.77 20.13
C GLY A 500 2.53 31.02 19.49
N SER A 501 1.30 30.89 18.99
CA SER A 501 0.14 31.75 19.31
C SER A 501 -1.05 31.37 18.42
N GLY A 502 -2.08 30.73 19.00
CA GLY A 502 -3.37 30.53 18.35
C GLY A 502 -3.54 29.21 17.58
N GLU A 503 -4.42 28.35 18.08
CA GLU A 503 -5.18 27.35 17.31
C GLU A 503 -4.48 26.14 16.67
N ALA A 504 -3.54 25.53 17.38
CA ALA A 504 -3.33 24.09 17.21
C ALA A 504 -3.21 23.42 18.57
N ARG A 505 -4.36 23.32 19.26
CA ARG A 505 -4.48 22.36 20.35
C ARG A 505 -4.18 21.00 19.75
N ILE A 506 -3.25 20.33 20.39
CA ILE A 506 -3.13 18.90 20.34
C ILE A 506 -4.49 18.37 20.85
N ASN A 507 -5.42 18.12 19.93
CA ASN A 507 -6.80 17.69 20.18
C ASN A 507 -6.91 16.18 20.33
#